data_AF-A0A6J4YJW4-F1
#
_entry.id   AF-A0A6J4YJW4-F1
#
_cell.length_a   1.000
_cell.length_b   1.000
_cell.length_c   1.000
_cell.angle_alpha   90.00
_cell.angle_beta   90.00
_cell.angle_gamma   90.00
#
_symmetry.space_group_name_H-M   'P 1'
#
loop_
_entity.id
_entity.type
_entity.pdbx_description
1 polymer ?
#
loop_
_entity_poly.entity_id
_entity_poly.type
_entity_poly.pdbx_seq_one_letter_code
_entity_poly.pdbx_strand_id
1 'polypeptide(L)'
;MAIKTERITILGTPDFKAFLIREAKKEGVSLSQFVRQRCEKEPVLSEDEELLAALLKEVGEATARAKDSLEKGLADAEQALAEIRGVV
;
A
#
# COMPACT_ATOMS: atom_id res chain seq x y z
N MET A 1 -6.29 9.50 29.76
CA MET A 1 -5.00 8.98 29.24
C MET A 1 -4.12 8.61 30.42
N ALA A 2 -3.68 7.35 30.54
CA ALA A 2 -2.74 6.95 31.58
C ALA A 2 -1.36 7.52 31.26
N ILE A 3 -0.77 8.25 32.21
CA ILE A 3 0.61 8.74 32.08
C ILE A 3 1.53 7.52 32.10
N LYS A 4 2.32 7.34 31.05
CA LYS A 4 3.26 6.22 30.94
C LYS A 4 4.49 6.50 31.82
N THR A 5 4.49 5.95 33.03
CA THR A 5 5.51 6.20 34.07
C THR A 5 6.61 5.15 34.13
N GLU A 6 6.38 3.95 33.58
CA GLU A 6 7.34 2.84 33.63
C GLU A 6 8.48 2.98 32.62
N ARG A 7 9.69 2.59 33.05
CA ARG A 7 10.90 2.61 32.21
C ARG A 7 11.15 1.25 31.57
N ILE A 8 11.32 1.23 30.25
CA ILE A 8 11.72 0.04 29.50
C ILE A 8 13.21 0.18 29.18
N THR A 9 14.00 -0.84 29.52
CA THR A 9 15.42 -0.92 29.18
C THR A 9 15.62 -1.98 28.10
N ILE A 10 16.23 -1.60 26.99
CA ILE A 10 16.51 -2.50 25.86
C ILE A 10 18.02 -2.51 25.64
N LEU A 11 18.61 -3.70 25.65
CA LEU A 11 19.98 -3.90 25.21
C LEU A 11 19.99 -3.99 23.69
N GLY A 12 20.80 -3.18 23.04
CA GLY A 12 20.92 -3.14 21.58
C GLY A 12 22.35 -2.83 21.17
N THR A 13 22.66 -3.08 19.90
CA THR A 13 23.95 -2.70 19.32
C THR A 13 24.00 -1.19 19.03
N PRO A 14 25.21 -0.60 18.90
CA PRO A 14 25.36 0.80 18.49
C PRO A 14 24.62 1.11 17.18
N ASP A 15 24.69 0.20 16.21
CA ASP A 15 24.03 0.32 14.91
C ASP A 15 22.51 0.29 15.04
N PHE A 16 21.98 -0.57 15.91
CA PHE A 16 20.55 -0.63 16.18
C PHE A 16 20.04 0.67 16.81
N LYS A 17 20.79 1.25 17.74
CA LYS A 17 20.45 2.56 18.32
C LYS A 17 20.47 3.67 17.25
N ALA A 18 21.50 3.69 16.41
CA ALA A 18 21.61 4.67 15.33
C ALA A 18 20.47 4.54 14.31
N PHE A 19 20.09 3.30 13.98
CA PHE A 19 18.94 2.99 13.14
C PHE A 19 17.66 3.59 13.72
N LEU A 20 17.33 3.31 14.99
CA LEU A 20 16.09 3.79 15.60
C LEU A 20 16.05 5.32 15.70
N ILE A 21 17.18 5.97 15.99
CA ILE A 21 17.27 7.44 16.03
C ILE A 21 16.99 8.03 14.64
N ARG A 22 17.53 7.42 13.58
CA ARG A 22 17.32 7.87 12.21
C ARG A 22 15.85 7.74 11.80
N GLU A 23 15.22 6.61 12.08
CA GLU A 23 13.81 6.40 11.73
C GLU A 23 12.88 7.33 12.52
N ALA A 24 13.11 7.49 13.83
CA ALA A 24 12.36 8.46 14.64
C ALA A 24 12.49 9.90 14.10
N LYS A 25 13.69 10.28 13.63
CA LYS A 25 13.94 11.59 13.02
C LYS A 25 13.19 11.77 11.69
N LYS A 26 13.08 10.72 10.87
CA LYS A 26 12.31 10.78 9.61
C LYS A 26 10.83 11.04 9.88
N GLU A 27 10.29 10.46 10.94
CA GLU A 27 8.89 10.64 11.35
C GLU A 27 8.68 11.89 12.23
N GLY A 28 9.74 12.64 12.57
CA GLY A 28 9.66 13.87 13.35
C GLY A 28 9.27 13.66 14.82
N VAL A 29 9.38 12.44 15.34
CA VAL A 29 8.97 12.07 16.69
C VAL A 29 10.16 11.67 17.57
N SER A 30 9.96 11.64 18.89
CA SER A 30 10.99 11.13 19.81
C SER A 30 11.16 9.61 19.66
N LEU A 31 12.35 9.09 19.98
CA LEU A 31 12.64 7.66 19.93
C LEU A 31 11.64 6.82 20.75
N SER A 32 11.27 7.28 21.95
CA SER A 32 10.32 6.58 22.81
C SER A 32 8.90 6.61 22.22
N GLN A 33 8.51 7.70 21.56
CA GLN A 33 7.24 7.79 20.84
C GLN A 33 7.23 6.90 19.59
N PHE A 34 8.32 6.88 18.83
CA PHE A 34 8.49 6.00 17.66
C PHE A 34 8.33 4.53 18.05
N VAL A 35 9.04 4.08 19.10
CA VAL A 35 8.92 2.70 19.60
C VAL A 35 7.50 2.41 20.09
N ARG A 36 6.87 3.32 20.83
CA ARG A 36 5.47 3.16 21.27
C ARG A 36 4.52 3.06 20.09
N GLN A 37 4.62 3.94 19.11
CA GLN A 37 3.79 3.88 17.91
C GLN A 37 3.97 2.54 17.18
N ARG A 38 5.19 2.02 17.10
CA ARG A 38 5.44 0.75 16.40
C ARG A 38 4.98 -0.49 17.17
N CYS A 39 5.01 -0.44 18.50
CA CYS A 39 4.63 -1.56 19.37
C CYS A 39 3.18 -1.53 19.85
N GLU A 40 2.56 -0.35 19.94
CA GLU A 40 1.17 -0.16 20.37
C GLU A 40 0.21 0.03 19.19
N LYS A 41 0.71 0.43 18.01
CA LYS A 41 -0.06 0.14 16.80
C LYS A 41 0.00 -1.37 16.59
N GLU A 42 -1.02 -2.07 17.07
CA GLU A 42 -1.52 -3.19 16.27
C GLU A 42 -1.59 -2.71 14.81
N PRO A 43 -1.26 -3.54 13.82
CA PRO A 43 -1.59 -3.24 12.44
C PRO A 43 -3.12 -3.36 12.28
N VAL A 44 -3.85 -2.51 13.00
CA VAL A 44 -5.19 -2.11 12.59
C VAL A 44 -4.89 -1.16 11.45
N LEU A 45 -4.97 -1.68 10.21
CA LEU A 45 -5.21 -0.80 9.07
C LEU A 45 -6.29 0.16 9.55
N SER A 46 -6.00 1.46 9.58
CA SER A 46 -7.06 2.40 9.96
C SER A 46 -8.25 2.15 9.03
N GLU A 47 -9.48 2.45 9.46
CA GLU A 47 -10.66 2.31 8.59
C GLU A 47 -10.43 2.95 7.21
N ASP A 48 -9.68 4.06 7.17
CA ASP A 48 -9.21 4.71 5.95
C ASP A 48 -8.24 3.86 5.10
N GLU A 49 -7.31 3.13 5.71
CA GLU A 49 -6.38 2.24 5.01
C GLU A 49 -7.08 0.96 4.50
N GLU A 50 -8.06 0.43 5.24
CA GLU A 50 -8.91 -0.68 4.77
C GLU A 50 -9.78 -0.25 3.59
N LEU A 51 -10.41 0.93 3.69
CA LEU A 51 -11.19 1.52 2.61
C LEU A 51 -10.32 1.78 1.37
N LEU A 52 -9.11 2.33 1.56
CA LEU A 52 -8.17 2.55 0.47
C LEU A 52 -7.76 1.23 -0.21
N ALA A 53 -7.50 0.17 0.56
CA ALA A 53 -7.18 -1.14 0.02
C ALA A 53 -8.34 -1.74 -0.81
N ALA A 54 -9.58 -1.58 -0.33
CA ALA A 54 -10.78 -2.01 -1.06
C ALA A 54 -10.94 -1.25 -2.39
N LEU A 55 -10.76 0.07 -2.37
CA LEU A 55 -10.84 0.91 -3.58
C LEU A 55 -9.75 0.54 -4.58
N LEU A 56 -8.51 0.32 -4.13
CA LEU A 56 -7.41 -0.09 -5.02
C LEU A 56 -7.70 -1.43 -5.70
N LYS A 57 -8.30 -2.38 -4.96
CA LYS A 57 -8.72 -3.67 -5.51
C LYS A 57 -9.78 -3.48 -6.59
N GLU A 58 -10.83 -2.71 -6.30
CA GLU A 58 -11.92 -2.46 -7.25
C GLU A 58 -11.42 -1.76 -8.52
N VAL A 59 -10.56 -0.75 -8.38
CA VAL A 59 -9.93 -0.07 -9.52
C VAL A 59 -9.08 -1.03 -10.35
N GLY A 60 -8.30 -1.89 -9.71
CA GLY A 60 -7.52 -2.92 -10.39
C GLY A 60 -8.39 -3.88 -11.21
N GLU A 61 -9.47 -4.38 -10.63
CA GLU A 61 -10.41 -5.27 -11.33
C GLU A 61 -11.15 -4.56 -12.47
N ALA A 62 -11.59 -3.31 -12.26
CA ALA A 62 -12.23 -2.51 -13.30
C ALA A 62 -11.27 -2.23 -14.48
N THR A 63 -10.00 -1.95 -14.19
CA THR A 63 -8.98 -1.71 -15.20
C THR A 63 -8.68 -2.97 -16.02
N ALA A 64 -8.63 -4.14 -15.37
CA ALA A 64 -8.49 -5.42 -16.07
C ALA A 64 -9.66 -5.68 -17.03
N ARG A 65 -10.91 -5.51 -16.57
CA ARG A 65 -12.10 -5.67 -17.42
C ARG A 65 -12.13 -4.69 -18.60
N ALA A 66 -11.71 -3.45 -18.36
CA ALA A 66 -11.64 -2.43 -19.41
C ALA A 66 -10.61 -2.82 -20.47
N LYS A 67 -9.43 -3.30 -20.05
CA LYS A 67 -8.40 -3.81 -20.96
C LYS A 67 -8.93 -4.96 -21.82
N ASP A 68 -9.54 -5.97 -21.20
CA ASP A 68 -10.07 -7.13 -21.92
C ASP A 68 -11.15 -6.73 -22.94
N SER A 69 -12.00 -5.77 -22.56
CA SER A 69 -13.05 -5.24 -23.45
C SER A 69 -12.48 -4.48 -24.64
N LEU A 70 -11.39 -3.72 -24.44
CA LEU A 70 -10.69 -3.01 -25.51
C LEU A 70 -9.97 -3.98 -26.46
N GLU A 71 -9.29 -4.99 -25.93
CA GLU A 71 -8.63 -6.01 -26.74
C GLU A 71 -9.62 -6.78 -27.60
N LYS A 72 -10.77 -7.16 -27.02
CA LYS A 72 -11.86 -7.79 -27.77
C LYS A 72 -12.41 -6.86 -28.85
N GLY A 73 -12.69 -5.59 -28.51
CA GLY A 73 -13.21 -4.62 -29.47
C GLY A 73 -12.24 -4.36 -30.63
N LEU A 74 -10.93 -4.39 -30.37
CA LEU A 74 -9.90 -4.27 -31.40
C LEU A 74 -9.91 -5.50 -32.32
N ALA A 75 -9.96 -6.71 -31.76
CA ALA A 75 -10.05 -7.94 -32.54
C ALA A 75 -11.31 -8.00 -33.42
N ASP A 76 -12.47 -7.63 -32.86
CA ASP A 76 -13.74 -7.57 -33.58
C ASP A 76 -13.67 -6.54 -34.73
N ALA A 77 -13.05 -5.38 -34.51
CA ALA A 77 -12.86 -4.36 -35.54
C ALA A 77 -11.88 -4.80 -36.64
N GLU A 78 -10.79 -5.50 -36.29
CA GLU A 78 -9.85 -6.08 -37.25
C GLU A 78 -10.52 -7.16 -38.11
N GLN A 79 -11.33 -8.02 -37.51
CA GLN A 79 -12.11 -9.02 -38.24
C GLN A 79 -13.06 -8.36 -39.23
N ALA A 80 -13.83 -7.37 -38.79
CA ALA A 80 -14.75 -6.63 -39.67
C ALA A 80 -14.00 -5.94 -40.83
N LEU A 81 -12.82 -5.38 -40.57
CA LEU A 81 -11.97 -4.81 -41.63
C LEU A 81 -11.46 -5.87 -42.62
N ALA A 82 -11.12 -7.07 -42.15
CA ALA A 82 -10.70 -8.17 -43.02
C ALA A 82 -11.84 -8.64 -43.95
N GLU A 83 -13.05 -8.78 -43.39
CA GLU A 83 -14.27 -9.11 -44.15
C GLU A 83 -14.57 -8.04 -45.21
N ILE A 84 -14.49 -6.75 -44.86
CA ILE A 84 -14.69 -5.63 -45.81
C ILE A 84 -13.63 -5.62 -46.91
N ARG A 85 -12.37 -5.96 -46.57
CA ARG A 85 -11.26 -5.99 -47.52
C ARG A 85 -11.31 -7.19 -48.47
N GLY A 86 -12.27 -8.10 -48.31
CA GLY A 86 -12.45 -9.26 -49.18
C GLY A 86 -11.31 -10.28 -49.08
N VAL A 87 -10.56 -10.29 -47.96
CA VAL A 87 -9.58 -11.33 -47.66
C VAL A 87 -10.33 -12.47 -46.96
N VAL A 88 -11.12 -13.21 -47.73
CA VAL A 88 -11.65 -14.54 -47.44
C VAL A 88 -11.34 -15.43 -48.63
#